data_AF-A0A654FAM5-F1
#
_entry.id   AF-A0A654FAM5-F1
#
_cell.length_a   1.000
_cell.length_b   1.000
_cell.length_c   1.000
_cell.angle_alpha   90.00
_cell.angle_beta   90.00
_cell.angle_gamma   90.00
#
_symmetry.space_group_name_H-M   'P 1'
#
loop_
_entity.id
_entity.type
_entity.pdbx_description
1 polymer ?
#
loop_
_entity_poly.entity_id
_entity_poly.type
_entity_poly.pdbx_seq_one_letter_code
_entity_poly.pdbx_strand_id
1 'polypeptide(L)'
;MLKNCLPVSNVVNLQDDAEDDLFLWKFAREVWNYFTSRAHVSPPHLFGDGVRWLKNPCHDKNVTMILRIAHQASVYTLWKERNSRLHNTTSRPAAGIILEIKALIRCHLDPLSRAQRLGHQGTSFLATWFGLFNA
;
A
#
# COMPACT_ATOMS: atom_id res chain seq x y z
N MET A 1 -7.49 22.36 22.36
CA MET A 1 -8.71 22.04 21.60
C MET A 1 -8.71 20.65 20.95
N LEU A 2 -7.58 19.95 20.79
CA LEU A 2 -7.53 18.59 20.20
C LEU A 2 -7.94 17.42 21.13
N LYS A 3 -8.20 17.66 22.43
CA LYS A 3 -8.59 16.61 23.39
C LYS A 3 -10.08 16.25 23.36
N ASN A 4 -10.92 17.04 22.68
CA ASN A 4 -12.38 16.85 22.68
C ASN A 4 -12.90 16.13 21.42
N CYS A 5 -12.00 15.69 20.53
CA CYS A 5 -12.35 14.90 19.34
C CYS A 5 -12.01 13.42 19.50
N LEU A 6 -11.52 13.00 20.67
CA LEU A 6 -11.35 11.58 20.99
C LEU A 6 -12.69 11.07 21.53
N PRO A 7 -13.24 9.97 20.97
CA PRO A 7 -14.48 9.41 21.48
C PRO A 7 -14.30 9.02 22.94
N VAL A 8 -15.37 9.20 23.73
CA VAL A 8 -15.43 8.80 25.13
C VAL A 8 -15.00 7.33 25.24
N SER A 9 -14.14 6.99 26.21
CA SER A 9 -13.57 5.64 26.43
C SER A 9 -14.58 4.48 26.52
N ASN A 10 -15.87 4.78 26.46
CA ASN A 10 -16.98 3.83 26.53
C ASN A 10 -17.45 3.39 25.11
N VAL A 11 -16.87 3.96 24.06
CA VAL A 11 -17.14 3.61 22.64
C VAL A 11 -16.06 2.69 22.05
N VAL A 12 -14.95 2.50 22.78
CA VAL A 12 -13.82 1.65 22.36
C VAL A 12 -14.08 0.24 22.89
N ASN A 13 -14.63 -0.62 22.04
CA ASN A 13 -14.70 -2.04 22.35
C ASN A 13 -13.31 -2.63 22.11
N LEU A 14 -12.42 -2.53 23.11
CA LEU A 14 -11.00 -2.91 23.03
C LEU A 14 -10.76 -4.32 22.46
N GLN A 15 -11.72 -5.24 22.60
CA GLN A 15 -11.64 -6.59 22.04
C GLN A 15 -11.89 -6.60 20.53
N ASP A 16 -12.93 -5.89 20.07
CA ASP A 16 -13.32 -5.77 18.66
C ASP A 16 -12.29 -4.92 17.90
N ASP A 17 -11.82 -3.83 18.52
CA ASP A 17 -10.73 -2.99 18.00
C ASP A 17 -9.42 -3.78 17.87
N ALA A 18 -9.12 -4.69 18.80
CA ALA A 18 -7.93 -5.54 18.74
C ALA A 18 -8.02 -6.61 17.65
N GLU A 19 -9.19 -7.18 17.39
CA GLU A 19 -9.40 -8.11 16.29
C GLU A 19 -9.34 -7.41 14.93
N ASP A 20 -9.94 -6.22 14.81
CA ASP A 20 -9.87 -5.40 13.59
C ASP A 20 -8.43 -4.91 13.32
N ASP A 21 -7.70 -4.50 14.35
CA ASP A 21 -6.29 -4.10 14.23
C ASP A 21 -5.40 -5.30 13.85
N LEU A 22 -5.66 -6.50 14.37
CA LEU A 22 -4.94 -7.72 13.99
C LEU A 22 -5.26 -8.15 12.55
N PHE A 23 -6.53 -8.04 12.14
CA PHE A 23 -6.95 -8.27 10.76
C PHE A 23 -6.22 -7.31 9.83
N LEU A 24 -6.27 -6.02 10.11
CA LEU A 24 -5.59 -4.97 9.35
C LEU A 24 -4.08 -5.23 9.26
N TRP A 25 -3.44 -5.71 10.32
CA TRP A 25 -2.00 -6.03 10.31
C TRP A 25 -1.64 -7.25 9.47
N LYS A 26 -2.39 -8.36 9.61
CA LYS A 26 -2.20 -9.55 8.78
C LYS A 26 -2.44 -9.22 7.30
N PHE A 27 -3.46 -8.42 7.05
CA PHE A 27 -3.85 -7.97 5.73
C PHE A 27 -2.81 -7.02 5.11
N ALA A 28 -2.34 -6.03 5.87
CA ALA A 28 -1.28 -5.12 5.46
C ALA A 28 -0.01 -5.90 5.06
N ARG A 29 0.31 -6.95 5.82
CA ARG A 29 1.44 -7.84 5.51
C ARG A 29 1.23 -8.60 4.20
N GLU A 30 0.04 -9.16 3.96
CA GLU A 30 -0.26 -9.88 2.71
C GLU A 30 -0.14 -8.98 1.48
N VAL A 31 -0.77 -7.79 1.53
CA VAL A 31 -0.70 -6.78 0.47
C VAL A 31 0.76 -6.35 0.23
N TRP A 32 1.49 -6.06 1.31
CA TRP A 32 2.87 -5.60 1.19
C TRP A 32 3.82 -6.69 0.66
N ASN A 33 3.61 -7.94 1.09
CA ASN A 33 4.34 -9.11 0.58
C ASN A 33 4.09 -9.33 -0.92
N TYR A 34 2.87 -9.10 -1.41
CA TYR A 34 2.59 -9.20 -2.84
C TYR A 34 3.48 -8.26 -3.65
N PHE A 35 3.51 -6.96 -3.29
CA PHE A 35 4.28 -5.99 -4.08
C PHE A 35 5.78 -6.19 -3.97
N THR A 36 6.27 -6.51 -2.79
CA THR A 36 7.72 -6.65 -2.53
C THR A 36 8.28 -7.96 -3.09
N SER A 37 7.53 -9.06 -3.02
CA SER A 37 7.95 -10.34 -3.62
C SER A 37 8.05 -10.26 -5.14
N ARG A 38 7.06 -9.64 -5.80
CA ARG A 38 7.06 -9.41 -7.26
C ARG A 38 8.15 -8.44 -7.72
N ALA A 39 8.56 -7.51 -6.86
CA ALA A 39 9.69 -6.63 -7.11
C ALA A 39 11.05 -7.25 -6.71
N HIS A 40 11.08 -8.50 -6.22
CA HIS A 40 12.28 -9.20 -5.76
C HIS A 40 13.07 -8.44 -4.69
N VAL A 41 12.37 -7.81 -3.74
CA VAL A 41 12.98 -7.08 -2.63
C VAL A 41 12.48 -7.61 -1.28
N SER A 42 13.29 -7.44 -0.24
CA SER A 42 12.98 -7.90 1.12
C SER A 42 12.68 -6.70 2.04
N PRO A 43 11.40 -6.44 2.37
CA PRO A 43 11.04 -5.34 3.26
C PRO A 43 11.28 -5.71 4.73
N PRO A 44 11.35 -4.73 5.64
CA PRO A 44 11.34 -4.97 7.08
C PRO A 44 10.06 -5.68 7.53
N HIS A 45 10.16 -6.47 8.61
CA HIS A 45 9.00 -7.17 9.20
C HIS A 45 7.97 -6.21 9.81
N LEU A 46 8.43 -5.05 10.28
CA LEU A 46 7.59 -4.01 10.86
C LEU A 46 7.17 -3.02 9.78
N PHE A 47 5.86 -2.87 9.59
CA PHE A 47 5.27 -1.92 8.65
C PHE A 47 5.78 -0.48 8.87
N GLY A 48 5.93 -0.06 10.12
CA GLY A 48 6.47 1.26 10.47
C GLY A 48 7.91 1.51 10.00
N ASP A 49 8.74 0.46 9.94
CA ASP A 49 10.10 0.54 9.40
C ASP A 49 10.10 0.60 7.86
N GLY A 50 8.99 0.23 7.23
CA GLY A 50 8.78 0.28 5.78
C GLY A 50 9.00 1.67 5.20
N VAL A 51 8.56 2.73 5.89
CA VAL A 51 8.75 4.12 5.45
C VAL A 51 10.23 4.49 5.40
N ARG A 52 11.02 4.05 6.38
CA ARG A 52 12.48 4.29 6.40
C ARG A 52 13.16 3.50 5.28
N TRP A 53 12.76 2.25 5.10
CA TRP A 53 13.29 1.37 4.04
C TRP A 53 12.98 1.87 2.63
N LEU A 54 11.78 2.44 2.41
CA LEU A 54 11.36 3.03 1.12
C LEU A 54 12.19 4.22 0.64
N LYS A 55 13.06 4.77 1.49
CA LYS A 55 14.06 5.76 1.04
C LYS A 55 15.01 5.15 0.01
N ASN A 56 15.40 3.90 0.18
CA ASN A 56 16.29 3.19 -0.74
C ASN A 56 16.06 1.66 -0.69
N PRO A 57 14.95 1.16 -1.27
CA PRO A 57 14.62 -0.27 -1.24
C PRO A 57 15.47 -1.11 -2.22
N CYS A 58 15.94 -0.50 -3.31
CA CYS A 58 16.78 -1.12 -4.34
C CYS A 58 17.45 -0.05 -5.21
N HIS A 59 18.41 -0.47 -6.06
CA HIS A 59 19.12 0.44 -6.97
C HIS A 59 18.25 1.00 -8.10
N ASP A 60 17.22 0.27 -8.53
CA ASP A 60 16.33 0.71 -9.60
C ASP A 60 15.40 1.83 -9.10
N LYS A 61 15.52 3.00 -9.72
CA LYS A 61 14.75 4.20 -9.37
C LYS A 61 13.27 4.07 -9.75
N ASN A 62 12.95 3.36 -10.83
CA ASN A 62 11.57 3.10 -11.23
C ASN A 62 10.91 2.17 -10.21
N VAL A 63 11.58 1.07 -9.86
CA VAL A 63 11.07 0.14 -8.83
C VAL A 63 10.91 0.85 -7.49
N THR A 64 11.87 1.67 -7.09
CA THR A 64 11.78 2.48 -5.87
C THR A 64 10.55 3.40 -5.87
N MET A 65 10.30 4.11 -6.97
CA MET A 65 9.13 4.99 -7.08
C MET A 65 7.82 4.20 -7.07
N ILE A 66 7.76 3.08 -7.79
CA ILE A 66 6.61 2.18 -7.82
C ILE A 66 6.30 1.66 -6.40
N LEU A 67 7.30 1.22 -5.65
CA LEU A 67 7.12 0.72 -4.28
C LEU A 67 6.65 1.83 -3.32
N ARG A 68 7.09 3.08 -3.50
CA ARG A 68 6.59 4.22 -2.72
C ARG A 68 5.10 4.48 -2.98
N ILE A 69 4.69 4.47 -4.24
CA ILE A 69 3.28 4.62 -4.61
C ILE A 69 2.47 3.43 -4.11
N ALA A 70 3.00 2.20 -4.23
CA ALA A 70 2.34 1.00 -3.73
C ALA A 70 2.14 1.05 -2.22
N HIS A 71 3.11 1.55 -1.45
CA HIS A 71 2.98 1.74 -0.02
C HIS A 71 1.89 2.76 0.31
N GLN A 72 1.91 3.93 -0.34
CA GLN A 72 0.88 4.96 -0.12
C GLN A 72 -0.52 4.45 -0.46
N ALA A 73 -0.68 3.78 -1.60
CA ALA A 73 -1.94 3.18 -2.00
C ALA A 73 -2.39 2.09 -1.00
N SER A 74 -1.48 1.25 -0.52
CA SER A 74 -1.78 0.25 0.50
C SER A 74 -2.29 0.88 1.80
N VAL A 75 -1.60 1.91 2.32
CA VAL A 75 -2.02 2.65 3.53
C VAL A 75 -3.40 3.26 3.33
N TYR A 76 -3.63 3.94 2.21
CA TYR A 76 -4.90 4.59 1.93
C TYR A 76 -6.05 3.58 1.83
N THR A 77 -5.86 2.48 1.09
CA THR A 77 -6.91 1.48 0.90
C THR A 77 -7.20 0.72 2.20
N LEU A 78 -6.18 0.45 3.02
CA LEU A 78 -6.35 -0.13 4.37
C LEU A 78 -7.18 0.78 5.28
N TRP A 79 -6.84 2.08 5.31
CA TRP A 79 -7.60 3.07 6.07
C TRP A 79 -9.05 3.13 5.59
N LYS A 80 -9.26 3.15 4.27
CA LYS A 80 -10.60 3.13 3.65
C LYS A 80 -11.39 1.87 4.02
N GLU A 81 -10.74 0.72 4.06
CA GLU A 81 -11.35 -0.56 4.46
C GLU A 81 -11.77 -0.56 5.93
N ARG A 82 -10.89 -0.10 6.84
CA ARG A 82 -11.22 0.07 8.27
C ARG A 82 -12.44 0.96 8.45
N ASN A 83 -12.44 2.12 7.80
CA ASN A 83 -13.55 3.05 7.89
C ASN A 83 -14.84 2.46 7.33
N SER A 84 -14.77 1.67 6.26
CA SER A 84 -15.94 0.99 5.71
C SER A 84 -16.51 -0.04 6.68
N ARG A 85 -15.67 -0.80 7.40
CA ARG A 85 -16.13 -1.81 8.37
C ARG A 85 -16.92 -1.20 9.52
N LEU A 86 -16.43 -0.09 10.06
CA LEU A 86 -17.10 0.68 11.11
C LEU A 86 -18.54 1.06 10.75
N HIS A 87 -18.86 1.15 9.45
CA HIS A 87 -20.19 1.53 8.97
C HIS A 87 -20.98 0.41 8.30
N ASN A 88 -20.33 -0.63 7.75
CA ASN A 88 -20.96 -1.60 6.85
C ASN A 88 -20.80 -3.07 7.26
N THR A 89 -20.09 -3.39 8.37
CA THR A 89 -19.86 -4.76 8.93
C THR A 89 -19.40 -5.81 7.91
N THR A 90 -18.88 -5.40 6.76
CA THR A 90 -18.53 -6.28 5.64
C THR A 90 -17.06 -6.14 5.29
N SER A 91 -16.45 -7.27 4.95
CA SER A 91 -15.01 -7.42 4.74
C SER A 91 -14.72 -7.81 3.30
N ARG A 92 -13.91 -7.03 2.58
CA ARG A 92 -13.43 -7.43 1.25
C ARG A 92 -12.24 -8.40 1.37
N PRO A 93 -12.12 -9.39 0.47
CA PRO A 93 -10.95 -10.27 0.43
C PRO A 93 -9.69 -9.51 -0.03
N ALA A 94 -8.52 -9.97 0.40
CA ALA A 94 -7.22 -9.36 0.06
C ALA A 94 -7.00 -9.20 -1.44
N ALA A 95 -7.38 -10.21 -2.23
CA ALA A 95 -7.32 -10.16 -3.69
C ALA A 95 -8.08 -8.95 -4.29
N GLY A 96 -9.26 -8.62 -3.77
CA GLY A 96 -10.06 -7.50 -4.27
C GLY A 96 -9.39 -6.14 -4.01
N ILE A 97 -8.78 -5.98 -2.85
CA ILE A 97 -8.03 -4.76 -2.50
C ILE A 97 -6.71 -4.69 -3.28
N ILE A 98 -6.01 -5.80 -3.49
CA ILE A 98 -4.81 -5.83 -4.34
C ILE A 98 -5.17 -5.36 -5.76
N LEU A 99 -6.30 -5.78 -6.31
CA LEU A 99 -6.78 -5.28 -7.61
C LEU A 99 -7.07 -3.78 -7.60
N GLU A 100 -7.74 -3.25 -6.56
CA GLU A 100 -7.96 -1.81 -6.38
C GLU A 100 -6.64 -1.04 -6.31
N ILE A 101 -5.68 -1.53 -5.51
CA ILE A 101 -4.35 -0.92 -5.38
C ILE A 101 -3.60 -0.97 -6.72
N LYS A 102 -3.64 -2.08 -7.46
CA LYS A 102 -3.03 -2.17 -8.80
C LYS A 102 -3.64 -1.16 -9.77
N ALA A 103 -4.95 -0.90 -9.70
CA ALA A 103 -5.59 0.12 -10.52
C ALA A 103 -5.14 1.53 -10.12
N LEU A 104 -5.13 1.84 -8.82
CA LEU A 104 -4.65 3.13 -8.30
C LEU A 104 -3.21 3.41 -8.71
N ILE A 105 -2.31 2.44 -8.53
CA ILE A 105 -0.90 2.60 -8.92
C ILE A 105 -0.80 2.88 -10.42
N ARG A 106 -1.48 2.12 -11.29
CA ARG A 106 -1.45 2.37 -12.74
C ARG A 106 -1.92 3.78 -13.09
N CYS A 107 -3.00 4.27 -12.48
CA CYS A 107 -3.48 5.63 -12.69
C CYS A 107 -2.44 6.69 -12.29
N HIS A 108 -1.69 6.47 -11.22
CA HIS A 108 -0.59 7.36 -10.81
C HIS A 108 0.63 7.26 -11.73
N LEU A 109 0.95 6.07 -12.23
CA LEU A 109 2.11 5.84 -13.09
C LEU A 109 1.94 6.37 -14.51
N ASP A 110 0.72 6.46 -15.05
CA ASP A 110 0.49 6.96 -16.42
C ASP A 110 1.04 8.38 -16.64
N PRO A 111 0.62 9.42 -15.89
CA PRO A 111 1.15 10.78 -16.08
C PRO A 111 2.65 10.86 -15.77
N LEU A 112 3.14 10.10 -14.79
CA LEU A 112 4.57 10.06 -14.46
C LEU A 112 5.42 9.45 -15.57
N SER A 113 4.92 8.38 -16.22
CA SER A 113 5.60 7.73 -17.33
C SER A 113 5.67 8.65 -18.55
N ARG A 114 4.61 9.40 -18.82
CA ARG A 114 4.56 10.39 -19.91
C ARG A 114 5.52 11.55 -19.67
N ALA A 115 5.67 11.98 -18.43
CA ALA A 115 6.58 13.07 -18.04
C ALA A 115 8.05 12.62 -17.90
N GLN A 116 8.31 11.31 -17.88
CA GLN A 116 9.65 10.77 -17.65
C GLN A 116 10.57 11.00 -18.85
N ARG A 117 11.72 11.65 -18.61
CA ARG A 117 12.78 11.76 -19.61
C ARG A 117 13.61 10.48 -19.61
N LEU A 118 13.51 9.71 -20.68
CA LEU A 118 14.24 8.45 -20.84
C LEU A 118 15.52 8.66 -21.64
N GLY A 119 16.61 8.02 -21.20
CA GLY A 119 17.80 7.86 -22.03
C GLY A 119 17.58 6.81 -23.13
N HIS A 120 18.58 6.60 -23.97
CA HIS A 120 18.50 5.71 -25.14
C HIS A 120 18.07 4.26 -24.83
N GLN A 121 18.26 3.79 -23.58
CA GLN A 121 17.86 2.46 -23.11
C GLN A 121 17.01 2.52 -21.81
N GLY A 122 16.41 3.67 -21.50
CA GLY A 122 15.61 3.83 -20.29
C GLY A 122 14.25 3.13 -20.39
N THR A 123 13.87 2.37 -19.37
CA THR A 123 12.50 1.87 -19.22
C THR A 123 11.63 2.91 -18.52
N SER A 124 10.36 3.05 -18.93
CA SER A 124 9.41 3.93 -18.23
C SER A 124 8.90 3.28 -16.94
N PHE A 125 8.28 4.08 -16.06
CA PHE A 125 7.59 3.52 -14.89
C PHE A 125 6.51 2.50 -15.27
N LEU A 126 5.68 2.78 -16.28
CA LEU A 126 4.66 1.84 -16.74
C LEU A 126 5.27 0.57 -17.35
N ALA A 127 6.34 0.68 -18.14
CA ALA A 127 7.02 -0.50 -18.68
C ALA A 127 7.60 -1.38 -17.56
N THR A 128 8.25 -0.75 -16.57
CA THR A 128 8.76 -1.43 -15.37
C THR A 128 7.61 -2.10 -14.60
N TRP A 129 6.50 -1.39 -14.40
CA TRP A 129 5.31 -1.91 -13.75
C TRP A 129 4.74 -3.14 -14.47
N PHE A 130 4.62 -3.09 -15.80
CA PHE A 130 4.09 -4.23 -16.55
C PHE A 130 5.01 -5.45 -16.47
N GLY A 131 6.33 -5.24 -16.52
CA GLY A 131 7.31 -6.32 -16.34
C GLY A 131 7.19 -7.04 -14.99
N LEU A 132 6.85 -6.30 -13.93
CA LEU A 132 6.78 -6.85 -12.56
C LEU A 132 5.39 -7.38 -12.18
N PHE A 133 4.30 -6.74 -12.63
CA PHE A 133 2.96 -6.94 -12.04
C PHE A 133 1.86 -7.36 -13.02
N ASN A 134 2.21 -7.68 -14.28
CA ASN A 134 1.25 -8.03 -15.34
C ASN A 134 1.24 -9.51 -15.75
N ALA A 135 1.74 -10.40 -14.88
CA ALA A 135 1.47 -11.84 -14.99
C ALA A 135 0.10 -12.18 -14.38
#